data_AF-A0A7V0QTD0-F1
#
_entry.id   AF-A0A7V0QTD0-F1
#
_cell.length_a   1.000
_cell.length_b   1.000
_cell.length_c   1.000
_cell.angle_alpha   90.00
_cell.angle_beta   90.00
_cell.angle_gamma   90.00
#
_symmetry.space_group_name_H-M   'P 1'
#
loop_
_entity.id
_entity.type
_entity.pdbx_description
1 polymer ?
#
loop_
_entity_poly.entity_id
_entity_poly.type
_entity_poly.pdbx_seq_one_letter_code
_entity_poly.pdbx_strand_id
1 'polypeptide(L)'
;AEIVQNKLVATCSTLNRGVKSARFYVLRGINMPAILVEAGFISNPWEEQKLKTPTFQDKIALGIYKGLASYIKSFNRKVGG
;
A
#
# COMPACT_ATOMS: atom_id res chain seq x y z
N ALA A 1 -2.74 7.80 -0.13
CA ALA A 1 -2.86 6.58 0.70
C ALA A 1 -4.05 5.71 0.29
N GLU A 2 -5.28 6.22 0.28
CA GLU A 2 -6.49 5.43 -0.02
C GLU A 2 -6.45 4.68 -1.35
N ILE A 3 -5.98 5.33 -2.42
CA ILE A 3 -5.85 4.71 -3.75
C ILE A 3 -4.98 3.44 -3.68
N VAL A 4 -3.85 3.52 -2.97
CA VAL A 4 -2.93 2.37 -2.82
C VAL A 4 -3.55 1.30 -1.92
N GLN A 5 -4.14 1.70 -0.79
CA GLN A 5 -4.79 0.77 0.13
C GLN A 5 -5.89 -0.06 -0.56
N ASN A 6 -6.76 0.59 -1.33
CA ASN A 6 -7.86 -0.08 -2.02
C ASN A 6 -7.35 -1.05 -3.10
N LYS A 7 -6.27 -0.70 -3.82
CA LYS A 7 -5.66 -1.60 -4.83
C LYS A 7 -4.92 -2.77 -4.21
N LEU A 8 -4.25 -2.56 -3.08
CA LEU A 8 -3.56 -3.61 -2.36
C LEU A 8 -4.54 -4.66 -1.82
N VAL A 9 -5.61 -4.21 -1.15
CA VAL A 9 -6.70 -5.06 -0.65
C VAL A 9 -7.33 -5.89 -1.78
N ALA A 10 -7.70 -5.24 -2.88
CA ALA A 10 -8.32 -5.92 -4.01
C ALA A 10 -7.39 -6.96 -4.67
N THR A 11 -6.09 -6.71 -4.70
CA THR A 11 -5.10 -7.62 -5.33
C THR A 11 -4.72 -8.78 -4.43
N CYS A 12 -4.61 -8.54 -3.12
CA CYS A 12 -4.17 -9.55 -2.15
C CYS A 12 -5.34 -10.35 -1.55
N SER A 13 -6.59 -9.91 -1.78
CA SER A 13 -7.80 -10.48 -1.15
C SER A 13 -7.69 -10.52 0.38
N THR A 14 -7.22 -9.41 0.96
CA THR A 14 -7.01 -9.24 2.41
C THR A 14 -8.09 -8.34 3.02
N LEU A 15 -8.17 -8.30 4.36
CA LEU A 15 -9.07 -7.37 5.04
C LEU A 15 -8.59 -5.92 4.88
N ASN A 16 -9.51 -5.00 4.55
CA ASN A 16 -9.18 -3.59 4.54
C ASN A 16 -9.13 -3.02 5.96
N ARG A 17 -7.93 -2.66 6.43
CA ARG A 17 -7.70 -2.05 7.75
C ARG A 17 -7.73 -0.51 7.75
N GLY A 18 -8.05 0.07 6.59
CA GLY A 18 -8.14 1.52 6.40
C GLY A 18 -6.79 2.23 6.32
N VAL A 19 -6.86 3.52 6.03
CA VAL A 19 -5.71 4.42 6.09
C VAL A 19 -5.62 5.02 7.48
N LYS A 20 -4.41 5.09 8.04
CA LYS A 20 -4.16 5.67 9.36
C LYS A 20 -3.15 6.80 9.28
N SER A 21 -3.39 7.85 10.06
CA SER A 21 -2.46 8.96 10.23
C SER A 21 -1.60 8.72 11.47
N ALA A 22 -0.28 8.71 11.29
CA ALA A 22 0.68 8.53 12.37
C ALA A 22 1.97 9.30 12.06
N ARG A 23 2.69 9.71 13.10
CA ARG A 23 3.93 10.52 12.97
C ARG A 23 5.17 9.64 12.86
N PHE A 24 5.18 8.68 11.93
CA PHE A 24 6.34 7.83 11.70
C PHE A 24 7.54 8.65 11.23
N TYR A 25 8.74 8.35 11.75
CA TYR A 25 9.96 9.11 11.45
C TYR A 25 10.22 9.22 9.94
N VAL A 26 10.07 8.10 9.22
CA VAL A 26 10.27 8.02 7.76
C VAL A 26 9.29 8.86 6.94
N LEU A 27 8.20 9.34 7.56
CA LEU A 27 7.21 10.21 6.92
C LEU A 27 7.35 11.68 7.33
N ARG A 28 8.36 12.05 8.14
CA ARG A 28 8.58 13.43 8.59
C ARG A 28 9.56 14.17 7.67
N GLY A 29 9.35 15.47 7.50
CA GLY A 29 10.32 16.36 6.83
C GLY A 29 10.45 16.14 5.32
N ILE A 30 9.47 15.48 4.69
CA ILE A 30 9.46 15.16 3.27
C ILE A 30 8.53 16.10 2.51
N ASN A 31 9.03 16.63 1.40
CA ASN A 31 8.35 17.63 0.57
C ASN A 31 7.52 17.01 -0.58
N MET A 32 7.29 15.71 -0.54
CA MET A 32 6.48 14.98 -1.51
C MET A 32 5.46 14.07 -0.81
N PRO A 33 4.36 13.68 -1.49
CA PRO A 33 3.40 12.72 -0.94
C PRO A 33 4.07 11.38 -0.64
N ALA A 34 3.95 10.89 0.60
CA ALA A 34 4.50 9.61 1.02
C ALA A 34 3.52 8.81 1.88
N ILE A 35 3.72 7.50 1.89
CA ILE A 35 2.93 6.54 2.65
C ILE A 35 3.84 5.45 3.21
N LEU A 36 3.44 4.84 4.33
CA LEU A 36 3.98 3.59 4.83
C LEU A 36 2.91 2.51 4.64
N VAL A 37 3.29 1.36 4.11
CA VAL A 37 2.37 0.23 3.86
C VAL A 37 2.70 -0.90 4.82
N GLU A 38 1.73 -1.29 5.64
CA GLU A 38 1.77 -2.54 6.41
C GLU A 38 1.19 -3.67 5.55
N ALA A 39 2.02 -4.59 5.09
CA ALA A 39 1.61 -5.65 4.15
C ALA A 39 0.92 -6.86 4.81
N GLY A 40 1.04 -6.99 6.13
CA GLY A 40 0.45 -8.06 6.94
C GLY A 40 1.09 -8.11 8.34
N PHE A 41 0.59 -8.99 9.19
CA PHE A 41 1.03 -9.14 10.59
C PHE A 41 1.83 -10.42 10.80
N ILE A 42 3.11 -10.28 11.13
CA ILE A 42 3.98 -11.42 11.52
C ILE A 42 3.48 -12.07 12.81
N SER A 43 2.82 -11.31 13.69
CA SER A 43 2.22 -11.83 14.92
C SER A 43 0.99 -12.72 14.69
N ASN A 44 0.45 -12.77 13.47
CA ASN A 44 -0.62 -13.68 13.08
C ASN A 44 -0.02 -14.84 12.28
N PRO A 45 0.01 -16.08 12.81
CA PRO A 45 0.66 -17.22 12.15
C PRO A 45 0.17 -17.46 10.71
N TRP A 46 -1.11 -17.20 10.43
CA TRP A 46 -1.69 -17.38 9.09
C TRP A 46 -1.20 -16.32 8.10
N GLU A 47 -1.04 -15.08 8.55
CA GLU A 47 -0.51 -14.00 7.71
C GLU A 47 1.00 -14.14 7.55
N GLU A 48 1.72 -14.52 8.61
CA GLU A 48 3.15 -14.81 8.57
C GLU A 48 3.50 -15.89 7.53
N GLN A 49 2.78 -17.01 7.52
CA GLN A 49 2.99 -18.07 6.53
C GLN A 49 2.78 -17.56 5.10
N LYS A 50 1.73 -16.76 4.86
CA LYS A 50 1.48 -16.16 3.54
C LYS A 50 2.59 -15.20 3.14
N LEU A 51 3.05 -14.34 4.05
CA LEU A 51 4.13 -13.38 3.82
C LEU A 51 5.45 -14.04 3.39
N LYS A 52 5.67 -15.31 3.76
CA LYS A 52 6.84 -16.11 3.33
C LYS A 52 6.71 -16.67 1.92
N THR A 53 5.53 -16.67 1.32
CA THR A 53 5.31 -17.26 -0.02
C THR A 53 5.65 -16.25 -1.13
N PRO A 54 6.42 -16.64 -2.17
CA PRO A 54 6.72 -15.78 -3.30
C PRO A 54 5.46 -15.25 -3.99
N THR A 55 4.46 -16.13 -4.19
CA THR A 55 3.18 -15.77 -4.83
C THR A 55 2.44 -14.65 -4.09
N PHE A 56 2.49 -14.62 -2.75
CA PHE A 56 1.83 -13.56 -1.99
C PHE A 56 2.65 -12.27 -1.99
N GLN A 57 3.98 -12.36 -1.95
CA GLN A 57 4.86 -11.20 -2.12
C GLN A 57 4.65 -10.54 -3.49
N ASP A 58 4.50 -11.32 -4.55
CA ASP A 58 4.18 -10.82 -5.90
C ASP A 58 2.83 -10.11 -5.94
N LYS A 59 1.82 -10.63 -5.24
CA LYS A 59 0.51 -9.97 -5.11
C LYS A 59 0.61 -8.63 -4.39
N ILE A 60 1.40 -8.55 -3.32
CA ILE A 60 1.65 -7.30 -2.58
C ILE A 60 2.32 -6.29 -3.50
N ALA A 61 3.42 -6.68 -4.17
CA ALA A 61 4.15 -5.83 -5.09
C ALA A 61 3.25 -5.32 -6.24
N LEU A 62 2.45 -6.20 -6.83
CA LEU A 62 1.49 -5.86 -7.88
C LEU A 62 0.41 -4.89 -7.39
N GLY A 63 -0.09 -5.08 -6.16
CA GLY A 63 -1.06 -4.21 -5.52
C GLY A 63 -0.52 -2.79 -5.33
N ILE A 64 0.71 -2.68 -4.82
CA ILE A 64 1.42 -1.41 -4.65
C ILE A 64 1.63 -0.73 -6.00
N TYR A 65 2.13 -1.47 -6.99
CA TYR A 65 2.36 -0.96 -8.35
C TYR A 65 1.07 -0.40 -8.97
N LYS A 66 -0.03 -1.16 -8.95
CA LYS A 66 -1.34 -0.72 -9.46
C LYS A 66 -1.85 0.53 -8.73
N GLY A 67 -1.64 0.59 -7.42
CA GLY A 67 -1.97 1.74 -6.59
C GLY A 67 -1.19 2.99 -7.00
N LEU A 68 0.13 2.87 -7.14
CA LEU A 68 1.02 3.95 -7.53
C LEU A 68 0.72 4.45 -8.95
N ALA A 69 0.55 3.56 -9.92
CA ALA A 69 0.19 3.92 -11.29
C ALA A 69 -1.14 4.69 -11.34
N SER A 70 -2.14 4.26 -10.55
CA SER A 70 -3.42 4.96 -10.43
C SER A 70 -3.26 6.34 -9.77
N TYR A 71 -2.40 6.45 -8.76
CA TYR A 71 -2.11 7.72 -8.10
C TYR A 71 -1.44 8.70 -9.05
N ILE A 72 -0.39 8.30 -9.78
CA ILE A 72 0.31 9.14 -10.75
C ILE A 72 -0.65 9.64 -11.84
N LYS A 73 -1.47 8.74 -12.40
CA LYS A 73 -2.49 9.11 -13.38
C LYS A 73 -3.47 10.15 -12.84
N SER A 74 -3.94 9.98 -11.61
CA SER A 74 -4.85 10.94 -10.97
C SER A 74 -4.16 12.26 -10.62
N PHE A 75 -2.90 12.21 -10.20
CA PHE A 75 -2.10 13.38 -9.85
C PHE A 75 -1.85 14.24 -11.09
N ASN A 76 -1.38 13.63 -12.18
CA ASN A 76 -1.13 14.32 -13.44
C ASN A 76 -2.38 15.01 -14.00
N ARG A 77 -3.56 14.38 -13.86
CA ARG A 77 -4.83 15.01 -14.26
C ARG A 77 -5.15 16.27 -13.44
N LYS A 78 -4.82 16.29 -12.16
CA LYS A 78 -5.09 17.43 -11.27
C LYS A 78 -4.10 18.58 -11.43
N VAL A 79 -2.87 18.28 -11.86
CA VAL A 79 -1.80 19.28 -12.02
C VAL A 79 -1.73 19.84 -13.44
N GLY A 80 -2.09 19.04 -14.45
CA GLY A 80 -2.09 19.47 -15.86
C GLY A 80 -3.42 20.06 -16.35
N GLY A 81 -4.36 20.36 -15.45
CA GLY A 81 -5.65 20.98 -15.74
C GLY A 81 -5.84 22.26 -14.96
#